data_AF-A0A7T7HP42-F1
#
_entry.id   AF-A0A7T7HP42-F1
#
_cell.length_a   1.000
_cell.length_b   1.000
_cell.length_c   1.000
_cell.angle_alpha   90.00
_cell.angle_beta   90.00
_cell.angle_gamma   90.00
#
_symmetry.space_group_name_H-M   'P 1'
#
loop_
_entity.id
_entity.type
_entity.pdbx_description
1 polymer ?
#
loop_
_entity_poly.entity_id
_entity_poly.type
_entity_poly.pdbx_seq_one_letter_code
_entity_poly.pdbx_strand_id
1 'polypeptide(L)'
;MADLINFIRFNDNGTLEGNIAALDFDFDITGEELNSTNPKAPVYRLYGVSPRGRKIEVGGIWRQTNQNGEEYLQLTAATPSRAFRANLGKFPGQDDDDLMTVIPWS
;
A
#
# COMPACT_ATOMS: atom_id res chain seq x y z
N MET A 1 -3.39 12.89 17.61
CA MET A 1 -3.70 11.87 16.59
C MET A 1 -2.67 10.78 16.79
N ALA A 2 -3.06 9.51 16.85
CA ALA A 2 -2.09 8.43 17.01
C ALA A 2 -1.08 8.51 15.85
N ASP A 3 0.22 8.43 16.15
CA ASP A 3 1.27 8.29 15.15
C ASP A 3 1.14 6.91 14.51
N LEU A 4 0.20 6.78 13.57
CA LEU A 4 -0.02 5.54 12.84
C LEU A 4 1.22 5.24 12.00
N ILE A 5 1.71 4.01 12.10
CA ILE A 5 2.85 3.50 11.34
C ILE A 5 2.38 2.27 10.59
N ASN A 6 2.88 2.08 9.37
CA ASN A 6 2.57 0.92 8.54
C ASN A 6 1.05 0.81 8.32
N PHE A 7 0.49 1.85 7.70
CA PHE A 7 -0.93 1.91 7.34
C PHE A 7 -1.12 2.41 5.92
N ILE A 8 -2.30 2.10 5.36
CA ILE A 8 -2.84 2.69 4.13
C ILE A 8 -4.25 3.15 4.43
N ARG A 9 -4.56 4.40 4.12
CA ARG A 9 -5.92 4.96 4.10
C ARG A 9 -6.36 5.10 2.65
N PHE A 10 -7.47 4.47 2.29
CA PHE A 10 -8.16 4.69 1.03
C PHE A 10 -9.08 5.90 1.16
N ASN A 11 -9.13 6.73 0.12
CA ASN A 11 -9.97 7.90 0.07
C ASN A 11 -11.09 7.70 -0.96
N ASP A 12 -12.25 8.31 -0.73
CA ASP A 12 -13.43 8.22 -1.61
C ASP A 12 -13.18 8.67 -3.06
N ASN A 13 -12.13 9.46 -3.31
CA ASN A 13 -11.77 9.99 -4.62
C ASN A 13 -10.83 9.07 -5.43
N GLY A 14 -10.64 7.83 -5.00
CA GLY A 14 -9.75 6.87 -5.66
C GLY A 14 -8.26 7.15 -5.41
N THR A 15 -7.92 7.99 -4.43
CA THR A 15 -6.53 8.14 -3.96
C THR A 15 -6.31 7.36 -2.68
N LEU A 16 -5.05 7.23 -2.28
CA LEU A 16 -4.67 6.71 -0.98
C LEU A 16 -3.47 7.45 -0.42
N GLU A 17 -3.32 7.38 0.90
CA GLU A 17 -2.16 7.86 1.64
C GLU A 17 -1.78 6.89 2.75
N GLY A 18 -0.53 6.94 3.20
CA GLY A 18 -0.05 6.09 4.28
C GLY A 18 1.46 6.16 4.42
N ASN A 19 2.02 5.26 5.22
CA ASN A 19 3.48 5.13 5.35
C ASN A 19 3.90 3.67 5.41
N ILE A 20 5.15 3.44 5.03
CA ILE A 20 5.81 2.14 5.17
C ILE A 20 7.15 2.37 5.86
N ALA A 21 7.33 1.71 7.01
CA ALA A 21 8.50 1.81 7.84
C ALA A 21 9.09 0.42 8.14
N ALA A 22 10.42 0.35 8.03
CA ALA A 22 11.26 -0.76 8.43
C ALA A 22 12.50 -0.22 9.17
N LEU A 23 13.40 -1.11 9.62
CA LEU A 23 14.60 -0.68 10.34
C LEU A 23 15.54 0.20 9.51
N ASP A 24 15.53 0.06 8.19
CA ASP A 24 16.43 0.73 7.24
C ASP A 24 15.79 1.86 6.44
N PHE A 25 14.47 2.08 6.56
CA PHE A 25 13.76 3.16 5.89
C PHE A 25 12.44 3.50 6.57
N ASP A 26 11.99 4.74 6.39
CA ASP A 26 10.66 5.20 6.76
C ASP A 26 10.24 6.24 5.72
N PHE A 27 9.15 6.00 5.01
CA PHE A 27 8.66 6.93 4.00
C PHE A 27 7.13 6.93 3.88
N ASP A 28 6.61 8.12 3.59
CA ASP A 28 5.23 8.30 3.17
C ASP A 28 5.01 7.76 1.77
N ILE A 29 3.81 7.23 1.54
CA ILE A 29 3.36 6.74 0.25
C ILE A 29 2.01 7.35 -0.09
N THR A 30 1.84 7.66 -1.36
CA THR A 30 0.56 8.07 -1.93
C THR A 30 0.19 7.13 -3.06
N GLY A 31 -1.07 7.11 -3.46
CA GLY A 31 -1.47 6.29 -4.59
C GLY A 31 -2.73 6.77 -5.26
N GLU A 32 -2.95 6.23 -6.45
CA GLU A 32 -4.08 6.54 -7.32
C GLU A 32 -4.61 5.23 -7.91
N GLU A 33 -5.94 5.10 -7.96
CA GLU A 33 -6.61 3.95 -8.53
C GLU A 33 -6.21 3.78 -9.99
N LEU A 34 -5.95 2.53 -10.38
CA LEU A 34 -5.60 2.15 -11.73
C LEU A 34 -6.73 1.32 -12.34
N ASN A 35 -7.49 1.94 -13.22
CA ASN A 35 -8.47 1.25 -14.05
C ASN A 35 -7.77 0.55 -15.22
N SER A 36 -7.72 -0.79 -15.20
CA SER A 36 -7.11 -1.60 -16.24
C SER A 36 -8.00 -2.77 -16.63
N THR A 37 -8.02 -3.12 -17.91
CA THR A 37 -8.67 -4.34 -18.41
C THR A 37 -7.78 -5.58 -18.25
N ASN A 38 -6.51 -5.40 -17.86
CA ASN A 38 -5.60 -6.52 -17.61
C ASN A 38 -5.83 -7.05 -16.18
N PRO A 39 -6.26 -8.31 -15.99
CA PRO A 39 -6.53 -8.87 -14.66
C PRO A 39 -5.28 -9.01 -13.78
N LYS A 40 -4.07 -8.89 -14.35
CA LYS A 40 -2.81 -8.92 -13.61
C LYS A 40 -2.28 -7.52 -13.27
N ALA A 41 -2.96 -6.46 -13.68
CA ALA A 41 -2.57 -5.10 -13.36
C ALA A 41 -2.82 -4.81 -11.86
N PRO A 42 -2.06 -3.88 -11.25
CA PRO A 42 -2.42 -3.37 -9.95
C PRO A 42 -3.76 -2.62 -10.02
N VAL A 43 -4.48 -2.60 -8.91
CA VAL A 43 -5.69 -1.79 -8.70
C VAL A 43 -5.35 -0.37 -8.21
N TYR A 44 -4.16 -0.15 -7.65
CA TYR A 44 -3.62 1.18 -7.36
C TYR A 44 -2.15 1.27 -7.77
N ARG A 45 -1.74 2.41 -8.34
CA ARG A 45 -0.33 2.78 -8.44
C ARG A 45 0.12 3.46 -7.16
N LEU A 46 1.34 3.18 -6.75
CA LEU A 46 1.94 3.77 -5.56
C LEU A 46 3.08 4.69 -5.95
N TYR A 47 3.17 5.81 -5.22
CA TYR A 47 4.17 6.84 -5.42
C TYR A 47 4.85 7.22 -4.11
N GLY A 48 6.16 7.42 -4.19
CA GLY A 48 6.98 7.99 -3.12
C GLY A 48 7.65 9.29 -3.59
N VAL A 49 8.38 9.92 -2.68
CA VAL A 49 9.17 11.13 -2.98
C VAL A 49 10.66 10.78 -2.91
N SER A 50 11.36 11.00 -4.03
CA SER A 50 12.83 10.81 -4.08
C SER A 50 13.56 11.83 -3.19
N PRO A 51 14.84 11.61 -2.83
CA PRO A 51 15.64 12.57 -2.06
C PRO A 51 15.74 13.98 -2.66
N ARG A 52 15.41 14.13 -3.95
CA ARG A 52 15.35 15.43 -4.66
C ARG A 52 13.96 16.05 -4.70
N GLY A 53 13.00 15.54 -3.92
CA GLY A 53 11.64 16.06 -3.85
C GLY A 53 10.75 15.72 -5.06
N ARG A 54 11.11 14.69 -5.85
CA ARG A 54 10.32 14.29 -7.04
C ARG A 54 9.40 13.12 -6.73
N LYS A 55 8.11 13.22 -7.08
CA LYS A 55 7.15 12.10 -7.09
C LYS A 55 7.61 11.06 -8.11
N ILE A 56 7.75 9.81 -7.68
CA ILE A 56 8.16 8.68 -8.52
C ILE A 56 7.22 7.51 -8.26
N GLU A 57 6.90 6.73 -9.29
CA GLU A 57 6.18 5.46 -9.12
C GLU A 57 7.12 4.47 -8.42
N VAL A 58 6.65 3.88 -7.32
CA VAL A 58 7.41 2.92 -6.51
C VAL A 58 6.78 1.54 -6.53
N GLY A 59 5.55 1.38 -7.01
CA GLY A 59 4.92 0.07 -7.13
C GLY A 59 3.42 0.15 -7.20
N GLY A 60 2.74 -0.80 -6.56
CA GLY A 60 1.29 -0.91 -6.66
C GLY A 60 0.65 -1.71 -5.54
N ILE A 61 -0.68 -1.71 -5.56
CA ILE A 61 -1.53 -2.62 -4.79
C ILE A 61 -2.27 -3.51 -5.78
N TRP A 62 -2.29 -4.81 -5.53
CA TRP A 62 -3.01 -5.81 -6.31
C TRP A 62 -4.13 -6.41 -5.47
N ARG A 63 -5.27 -6.67 -6.12
CA ARG A 63 -6.31 -7.54 -5.59
C ARG A 63 -5.95 -8.98 -5.92
N GLN A 64 -5.90 -9.83 -4.91
CA GLN A 64 -5.59 -11.25 -5.01
C GLN A 64 -6.73 -12.06 -4.41
N THR A 65 -6.79 -13.35 -4.74
CA THR A 65 -7.76 -14.29 -4.19
C THR A 65 -7.01 -15.46 -3.55
N ASN A 66 -7.36 -15.81 -2.33
CA ASN A 66 -6.75 -16.94 -1.62
C ASN A 66 -7.37 -18.29 -2.06
N GLN A 67 -6.86 -19.40 -1.50
CA GLN A 67 -7.35 -20.75 -1.85
C GLN A 67 -8.82 -21.00 -1.45
N ASN A 68 -9.35 -20.21 -0.51
CA ASN A 68 -10.74 -20.28 -0.06
C ASN A 68 -11.68 -19.40 -0.90
N GLY A 69 -11.14 -18.66 -1.88
CA GLY A 69 -11.91 -17.72 -2.70
C GLY A 69 -12.08 -16.33 -2.07
N GLU A 70 -11.40 -16.03 -0.96
CA GLU A 70 -11.50 -14.72 -0.30
C GLU A 70 -10.51 -13.73 -0.94
N GLU A 71 -10.97 -12.51 -1.17
CA GLU A 71 -10.14 -11.44 -1.71
C GLU A 71 -9.27 -10.80 -0.63
N TYR A 72 -8.06 -10.42 -1.01
CA TYR A 72 -7.16 -9.64 -0.18
C TYR A 72 -6.33 -8.68 -1.03
N LEU A 73 -5.81 -7.64 -0.40
CA LEU A 73 -4.92 -6.68 -1.06
C LEU A 73 -3.46 -7.01 -0.73
N GLN A 74 -2.64 -7.00 -1.77
CA GLN A 74 -1.20 -7.17 -1.68
C GLN A 74 -0.51 -5.89 -2.16
N LEU A 75 0.40 -5.37 -1.35
CA LEU A 75 1.24 -4.23 -1.68
C LEU A 75 2.63 -4.69 -2.11
N THR A 76 3.18 -4.06 -3.15
CA THR A 76 4.61 -4.12 -3.47
C THR A 76 5.13 -2.71 -3.73
N ALA A 77 6.23 -2.34 -3.09
CA ALA A 77 6.92 -1.07 -3.29
C ALA A 77 8.44 -1.28 -3.40
N ALA A 78 9.09 -0.53 -4.29
CA ALA A 78 10.54 -0.46 -4.38
C ALA A 78 11.07 0.37 -3.22
N THR A 79 12.01 -0.19 -2.45
CA THR A 79 12.73 0.52 -1.39
C THR A 79 14.22 0.53 -1.71
N PRO A 80 15.04 1.31 -0.97
CA PRO A 80 16.48 1.41 -1.26
C PRO A 80 17.21 0.07 -1.28
N SER A 81 16.79 -0.89 -0.44
CA SER A 81 17.47 -2.17 -0.26
C SER A 81 16.86 -3.32 -1.05
N ARG A 82 15.52 -3.36 -1.21
CA ARG A 82 14.81 -4.45 -1.89
C ARG A 82 13.39 -4.05 -2.32
N ALA A 83 12.70 -4.95 -3.01
CA ALA A 83 11.25 -4.85 -3.12
C ALA A 83 10.63 -5.16 -1.74
N PHE A 84 9.93 -4.21 -1.16
CA PHE A 84 9.08 -4.41 0.00
C PHE A 84 7.74 -5.00 -0.44
N ARG A 85 7.31 -6.06 0.25
CA ARG A 85 6.05 -6.76 -0.02
C ARG A 85 5.27 -6.91 1.27
N ALA A 86 3.96 -6.70 1.18
CA ALA A 86 3.08 -6.77 2.33
C ALA A 86 1.68 -7.21 1.89
N ASN A 87 0.91 -7.74 2.84
CA ASN A 87 -0.54 -7.80 2.71
C ASN A 87 -1.14 -6.61 3.43
N LEU A 88 -2.31 -6.14 2.98
CA LEU A 88 -3.11 -5.18 3.73
C LEU A 88 -4.19 -5.93 4.51
N GLY A 89 -4.25 -5.69 5.81
CA GLY A 89 -5.26 -6.26 6.70
C GLY A 89 -6.12 -5.17 7.32
N LYS A 90 -7.26 -5.54 7.90
CA LYS A 90 -8.06 -4.61 8.71
C LYS A 90 -7.22 -4.09 9.88
N PHE A 91 -7.26 -2.78 10.13
CA PHE A 91 -6.57 -2.21 11.27
C PHE A 91 -7.21 -2.72 12.58
N PRO A 92 -6.44 -3.26 13.55
CA PRO A 92 -7.03 -3.84 14.76
C PRO A 92 -7.84 -2.84 15.57
N GLY A 93 -9.07 -3.23 15.96
CA GLY A 93 -9.93 -2.43 16.83
C GLY A 93 -10.63 -1.24 16.16
N GLN A 94 -10.65 -1.19 14.83
CA GLN A 94 -11.42 -0.21 14.07
C GLN A 94 -12.43 -0.88 13.13
N ASP A 95 -13.60 -0.25 13.03
CA ASP A 95 -14.63 -0.52 12.01
C ASP A 95 -14.42 0.32 10.74
N ASP A 96 -13.30 1.04 10.64
CA ASP A 96 -12.95 1.88 9.50
C ASP A 96 -12.36 0.99 8.39
N ASP A 97 -13.21 0.55 7.46
CA ASP A 97 -12.81 -0.27 6.31
C ASP A 97 -11.83 0.44 5.37
N ASP A 98 -11.73 1.78 5.46
CA ASP A 98 -10.84 2.60 4.65
C ASP A 98 -9.42 2.68 5.24
N LEU A 99 -9.22 2.28 6.50
CA LEU A 99 -7.92 2.25 7.16
C LEU A 99 -7.42 0.81 7.32
N MET A 100 -6.36 0.48 6.60
CA MET A 100 -5.73 -0.84 6.61
C MET A 100 -4.35 -0.78 7.25
N THR A 101 -3.99 -1.86 7.95
CA THR A 101 -2.61 -2.08 8.39
C THR A 101 -1.79 -2.72 7.27
N VAL A 102 -0.54 -2.27 7.12
CA VAL A 102 0.48 -2.88 6.27
C VAL A 102 1.18 -3.99 7.06
N ILE A 103 1.05 -5.22 6.60
CA ILE A 103 1.64 -6.41 7.23
C ILE A 103 2.79 -6.90 6.35
N PRO A 104 4.06 -6.55 6.68
CA PRO A 104 5.21 -6.94 5.88
C PRO A 104 5.35 -8.46 5.79
N TRP A 105 5.77 -8.95 4.64
CA TRP A 105 6.21 -10.34 4.51
C TRP A 105 7.56 -10.51 5.24
N SER A 106 7.66 -11.55 6.07
CA SER A 106 8.89 -11.94 6.76
C SER A 106 9.80 -12.77 5.87
#